data_AF-A0A4C2E455-F1
#
_entry.id   AF-A0A4C2E455-F1
#
_cell.length_a   1.000
_cell.length_b   1.000
_cell.length_c   1.000
_cell.angle_alpha   90.00
_cell.angle_beta   90.00
_cell.angle_gamma   90.00
#
_symmetry.space_group_name_H-M   'P 1'
#
loop_
_entity.id
_entity.type
_entity.pdbx_description
1 polymer ?
#
loop_
_entity_poly.entity_id
_entity_poly.type
_entity_poly.pdbx_seq_one_letter_code
_entity_poly.pdbx_strand_id
1 'polypeptide(L)'
;MCLYRKIFRSPVDRDVLEHVHEVGDRPLQQFKSHHAVIGDEGYSSGLYYSDWSPYPPRKHFPHDIDLSKVSHIYYAFFLINGHTGELKSSDEWSDFQMDLYKPLAVKLNHLQLKNDEMSASMGILPKGCIGELFYLRHTGILNKNRARHFKVMMAVGGWSNRDQWPKMVRDPRRVDKFINSSVETMFRYGFDGIDLDWEFPQNDGFEPRMYLELARKIKLKFDELEDVIFAGEPNHPKFQLSMATPAFKDKLSVLPIKELDRYIDVWNMMTYDYHGEWSSVTGYHSNLYDGAAKVYSQYKHDSGSDDEGLDANSAIHSMINEFGVDSRKITLGMAAYGRGFTHVKASSNEKKFINKNFHGVGGASEGESGMWLYNQLPIKGSKEEYDPDYVSAFCFDHKTKTFVGYDNVESVKAKADYVKQMGLGGGFWWESCGDNHVDPGRSLLTAFTGRIKTIAKNENSMYHRPETLRYYLEKFGQDEFLSSFIIKIITKPH
;
A
#
# COMPACT_ATOMS: atom_id res chain seq x y z
N MET A 1 43.95 26.97 -30.40
CA MET A 1 44.16 25.84 -31.33
C MET A 1 44.24 24.55 -30.52
N CYS A 2 43.43 23.56 -30.90
CA CYS A 2 43.42 22.14 -30.56
C CYS A 2 44.50 21.59 -29.60
N LEU A 3 44.05 20.94 -28.51
CA LEU A 3 44.06 19.48 -28.47
C LEU A 3 42.92 18.96 -27.56
N TYR A 4 41.79 18.77 -28.22
CA TYR A 4 40.63 18.01 -27.80
C TYR A 4 40.96 16.50 -27.87
N ARG A 5 40.28 15.69 -27.05
CA ARG A 5 40.19 14.21 -27.06
C ARG A 5 41.41 13.43 -26.55
N LYS A 6 41.34 13.02 -25.29
CA LYS A 6 41.34 11.60 -24.85
C LYS A 6 41.38 11.57 -23.33
N ILE A 7 40.75 10.55 -22.76
CA ILE A 7 40.69 10.19 -21.33
C ILE A 7 39.51 10.89 -20.63
N PHE A 8 38.60 10.06 -20.07
CA PHE A 8 37.31 10.40 -19.42
C PHE A 8 36.08 10.58 -20.33
N ARG A 9 35.77 9.53 -21.08
CA ARG A 9 34.37 9.06 -21.22
C ARG A 9 34.38 7.54 -21.07
N SER A 10 34.00 7.05 -19.90
CA SER A 10 33.51 5.69 -19.74
C SER A 10 31.98 5.77 -19.79
N PRO A 11 31.31 5.12 -20.74
CA PRO A 11 29.85 5.08 -20.81
C PRO A 11 29.34 4.11 -19.74
N VAL A 12 28.69 4.62 -18.69
CA VAL A 12 27.94 3.79 -17.71
C VAL A 12 26.42 3.92 -17.91
N ASP A 13 25.98 4.77 -18.84
CA ASP A 13 24.55 4.96 -19.18
C ASP A 13 24.06 4.07 -20.33
N ARG A 14 24.66 2.89 -20.53
CA ARG A 14 24.12 1.90 -21.48
C ARG A 14 24.09 0.52 -20.85
N ASP A 15 22.86 0.05 -20.69
CA ASP A 15 22.45 -1.36 -20.64
C ASP A 15 22.32 -2.11 -19.33
N VAL A 16 21.43 -1.59 -18.48
CA VAL A 16 20.49 -2.48 -17.77
C VAL A 16 19.49 -3.13 -18.76
N LEU A 17 19.16 -2.46 -19.88
CA LEU A 17 18.16 -2.91 -20.86
C LEU A 17 18.68 -3.94 -21.90
N GLU A 18 19.85 -3.79 -22.53
CA GLU A 18 20.33 -4.80 -23.51
C GLU A 18 20.61 -6.17 -22.87
N HIS A 19 20.99 -6.26 -21.59
CA HIS A 19 21.22 -7.55 -20.92
C HIS A 19 19.96 -8.26 -20.45
N VAL A 20 18.80 -7.59 -20.39
CA VAL A 20 17.51 -8.25 -20.15
C VAL A 20 17.07 -9.04 -21.39
N HIS A 21 17.58 -8.68 -22.57
CA HIS A 21 17.27 -9.38 -23.83
C HIS A 21 18.09 -10.65 -24.07
N GLU A 22 19.27 -10.82 -23.45
CA GLU A 22 20.19 -11.94 -23.79
C GLU A 22 20.03 -13.21 -22.94
N VAL A 23 19.22 -13.23 -21.88
CA VAL A 23 19.06 -14.42 -21.00
C VAL A 23 17.65 -15.04 -21.09
N GLY A 24 16.84 -14.61 -22.07
CA GLY A 24 15.47 -15.08 -22.29
C GLY A 24 15.32 -16.05 -23.46
N ASP A 25 16.09 -17.13 -23.53
CA ASP A 25 16.02 -18.14 -24.61
C ASP A 25 14.79 -19.08 -24.51
N ARG A 26 13.66 -18.56 -24.04
CA ARG A 26 12.33 -19.17 -24.26
C ARG A 26 11.43 -18.10 -24.87
N PRO A 27 10.63 -18.41 -25.91
CA PRO A 27 9.64 -17.49 -26.42
C PRO A 27 8.83 -16.94 -25.25
N LEU A 28 8.73 -15.61 -25.15
CA LEU A 28 7.79 -14.91 -24.29
C LEU A 28 6.47 -15.67 -24.32
N GLN A 29 6.20 -16.46 -23.28
CA GLN A 29 4.92 -17.13 -23.17
C GLN A 29 3.90 -15.99 -23.18
N GLN A 30 2.99 -16.06 -24.15
CA GLN A 30 1.88 -15.14 -24.27
C GLN A 30 1.03 -15.37 -23.01
N PHE A 31 1.34 -14.64 -21.93
CA PHE A 31 0.54 -14.68 -20.72
C PHE A 31 -0.88 -14.32 -21.13
N LYS A 32 -1.87 -15.07 -20.63
CA LYS A 32 -3.28 -14.70 -20.78
C LYS A 32 -3.34 -13.23 -20.36
N SER A 33 -3.70 -12.34 -21.28
CA SER A 33 -3.59 -10.89 -21.09
C SER A 33 -4.34 -10.50 -19.82
N HIS A 34 -3.60 -10.22 -18.75
CA HIS A 34 -4.14 -9.66 -17.50
C HIS A 34 -4.30 -8.16 -17.74
N HIS A 35 -5.23 -7.82 -18.61
CA HIS A 35 -5.76 -6.46 -18.64
C HIS A 35 -6.65 -6.35 -17.41
N ALA A 36 -6.06 -6.03 -16.25
CA ALA A 36 -6.76 -5.34 -15.19
C ALA A 36 -7.07 -3.92 -15.68
N VAL A 37 -7.86 -3.84 -16.76
CA VAL A 37 -8.56 -2.62 -17.13
C VAL A 37 -9.68 -2.57 -16.12
N ILE A 38 -9.43 -1.87 -15.01
CA ILE A 38 -10.52 -1.26 -14.25
C ILE A 38 -11.20 -0.34 -15.28
N GLY A 39 -12.19 -0.88 -15.99
CA GLY A 39 -12.93 -0.19 -17.04
C GLY A 39 -13.67 1.01 -16.47
N ASP A 40 -14.68 1.48 -17.18
CA ASP A 40 -15.56 2.59 -16.77
C ASP A 40 -16.36 2.35 -15.46
N GLU A 41 -15.99 1.33 -14.66
CA GLU A 41 -16.72 0.75 -13.53
C GLU A 41 -16.33 1.30 -12.14
N GLY A 42 -15.49 2.34 -12.07
CA GLY A 42 -15.18 3.06 -10.84
C GLY A 42 -13.69 3.22 -10.53
N TYR A 43 -13.38 3.61 -9.30
CA TYR A 43 -12.01 3.85 -8.81
C TYR A 43 -11.66 2.88 -7.69
N SER A 44 -10.40 2.45 -7.64
CA SER A 44 -9.85 1.80 -6.46
C SER A 44 -9.80 2.79 -5.29
N SER A 45 -10.22 2.31 -4.14
CA SER A 45 -10.07 2.95 -2.83
C SER A 45 -9.40 1.91 -1.93
N GLY A 46 -8.08 2.03 -1.76
CA GLY A 46 -7.25 1.08 -1.03
C GLY A 46 -6.81 1.62 0.33
N LEU A 47 -6.40 0.77 1.26
CA LEU A 47 -5.69 1.21 2.47
C LEU A 47 -4.74 0.12 2.94
N TYR A 48 -3.65 0.52 3.59
CA TYR A 48 -2.83 -0.41 4.36
C TYR A 48 -3.41 -0.55 5.76
N TYR A 49 -3.59 -1.79 6.20
CA TYR A 49 -3.96 -2.15 7.56
C TYR A 49 -2.77 -2.86 8.18
N SER A 50 -2.18 -2.28 9.22
CA SER A 50 -1.06 -2.91 9.92
C SER A 50 -1.52 -3.91 10.98
N ASP A 51 -0.77 -5.01 11.11
CA ASP A 51 -0.96 -6.01 12.15
C ASP A 51 -0.70 -5.46 13.57
N TRP A 52 0.00 -4.31 13.70
CA TRP A 52 0.13 -3.59 14.98
C TRP A 52 -1.03 -2.63 15.30
N SER A 53 -1.95 -2.38 14.37
CA SER A 53 -3.11 -1.49 14.58
C SER A 53 -4.03 -1.84 15.79
N PRO A 54 -4.27 -3.13 16.12
CA PRO A 54 -5.13 -3.49 17.25
C PRO A 54 -4.59 -3.10 18.63
N TYR A 55 -3.28 -2.83 18.75
CA TYR A 55 -2.67 -2.55 20.03
C TYR A 55 -2.87 -1.10 20.48
N PRO A 56 -2.85 -0.83 21.79
CA PRO A 56 -2.74 0.54 22.30
C PRO A 56 -1.49 1.24 21.74
N PRO A 57 -1.54 2.57 21.50
CA PRO A 57 -2.68 3.45 21.72
C PRO A 57 -3.72 3.45 20.60
N ARG A 58 -3.46 2.77 19.47
CA ARG A 58 -4.26 2.81 18.24
C ARG A 58 -5.62 2.15 18.41
N LYS A 59 -5.65 0.91 18.93
CA LYS A 59 -6.87 0.10 19.15
C LYS A 59 -7.80 0.12 17.92
N HIS A 60 -7.23 0.04 16.73
CA HIS A 60 -7.95 0.05 15.47
C HIS A 60 -8.07 -1.38 14.96
N PHE A 61 -9.29 -1.86 14.80
CA PHE A 61 -9.58 -3.24 14.41
C PHE A 61 -10.15 -3.31 12.99
N PRO A 62 -10.16 -4.49 12.33
CA PRO A 62 -10.70 -4.64 10.98
C PRO A 62 -12.14 -4.11 10.81
N HIS A 63 -13.00 -4.33 11.82
CA HIS A 63 -14.39 -3.88 11.80
C HIS A 63 -14.58 -2.36 12.00
N ASP A 64 -13.51 -1.61 12.25
CA ASP A 64 -13.56 -0.15 12.28
C ASP A 64 -13.46 0.49 10.91
N ILE A 65 -12.96 -0.25 9.92
CA ILE A 65 -12.91 0.19 8.53
C ILE A 65 -14.33 0.28 7.98
N ASP A 66 -14.68 1.40 7.33
CA ASP A 66 -15.89 1.48 6.52
C ASP A 66 -15.70 0.67 5.23
N LEU A 67 -15.89 -0.65 5.34
CA LEU A 67 -15.69 -1.59 4.24
C LEU A 67 -16.60 -1.29 3.04
N SER A 68 -17.65 -0.47 3.16
CA SER A 68 -18.44 -0.04 2.02
C SER A 68 -17.70 0.93 1.10
N LYS A 69 -16.69 1.61 1.63
CA LYS A 69 -15.85 2.63 0.97
C LYS A 69 -14.50 2.09 0.47
N VAL A 70 -14.20 0.83 0.74
CA VAL A 70 -12.91 0.21 0.44
C VAL A 70 -13.08 -0.88 -0.60
N SER A 71 -12.15 -0.92 -1.54
CA SER A 71 -12.00 -1.95 -2.58
C SER A 71 -10.84 -2.89 -2.29
N HIS A 72 -9.75 -2.40 -1.69
CA HIS A 72 -8.53 -3.17 -1.41
C HIS A 72 -8.03 -2.86 0.01
N ILE A 73 -7.65 -3.90 0.74
CA ILE A 73 -6.96 -3.80 2.03
C ILE A 73 -5.61 -4.47 1.85
N TYR A 74 -4.52 -3.72 1.99
CA TYR A 74 -3.16 -4.23 1.99
C TYR A 74 -2.78 -4.55 3.43
N TYR A 75 -2.77 -5.82 3.80
CA TYR A 75 -2.49 -6.27 5.15
C TYR A 75 -0.97 -6.31 5.39
N ALA A 76 -0.49 -5.42 6.24
CA ALA A 76 0.91 -5.12 6.48
C ALA A 76 1.38 -5.68 7.84
N PHE A 77 2.49 -6.41 7.97
CA PHE A 77 3.32 -6.94 6.88
C PHE A 77 3.60 -8.42 7.09
N PHE A 78 3.89 -9.11 5.99
CA PHE A 78 4.60 -10.37 6.03
C PHE A 78 6.08 -10.12 5.77
N LEU A 79 6.94 -10.75 6.55
CA LEU A 79 8.38 -10.51 6.57
C LEU A 79 9.14 -11.59 5.82
N ILE A 80 10.15 -11.16 5.07
CA ILE A 80 11.13 -12.04 4.43
C ILE A 80 12.21 -12.41 5.44
N ASN A 81 12.54 -13.70 5.52
CA ASN A 81 13.80 -14.13 6.10
C ASN A 81 14.88 -14.18 5.01
N GLY A 82 15.77 -13.18 4.99
CA GLY A 82 16.80 -13.05 3.96
C GLY A 82 17.81 -14.20 3.89
N HIS A 83 17.91 -15.03 4.94
CA HIS A 83 18.87 -16.14 5.00
C HIS A 83 18.27 -17.48 4.56
N THR A 84 16.95 -17.64 4.69
CA THR A 84 16.25 -18.88 4.29
C THR A 84 15.40 -18.69 3.03
N GLY A 85 14.98 -17.46 2.73
CA GLY A 85 13.99 -17.15 1.71
C GLY A 85 12.55 -17.41 2.16
N GLU A 86 12.31 -17.75 3.42
CA GLU A 86 10.96 -18.03 3.91
C GLU A 86 10.18 -16.76 4.25
N LEU A 87 8.92 -16.72 3.84
CA LEU A 87 7.97 -15.70 4.28
C LEU A 87 7.36 -16.09 5.63
N LYS A 88 7.20 -15.13 6.54
CA LYS A 88 6.55 -15.31 7.85
C LYS A 88 5.70 -14.11 8.23
N SER A 89 4.75 -14.32 9.12
CA SER A 89 4.02 -13.22 9.79
C SER A 89 5.00 -12.34 10.62
N SER A 90 4.76 -11.03 10.70
CA SER A 90 5.46 -10.18 11.69
C SER A 90 4.90 -10.36 13.10
N ASP A 91 3.61 -10.66 13.24
CA ASP A 91 2.93 -10.86 14.51
C ASP A 91 1.86 -11.95 14.43
N GLU A 92 2.24 -13.19 14.77
CA GLU A 92 1.31 -14.33 14.74
C GLU A 92 0.12 -14.15 15.68
N TRP A 93 0.27 -13.38 16.76
CA TRP A 93 -0.83 -13.17 17.70
C TRP A 93 -1.91 -12.31 17.05
N SER A 94 -1.53 -11.15 16.51
CA SER A 94 -2.47 -10.26 15.81
C SER A 94 -3.06 -10.93 14.58
N ASP A 95 -2.23 -11.63 13.81
CA ASP A 95 -2.61 -12.22 12.53
C ASP A 95 -3.58 -13.38 12.67
N PHE A 96 -3.33 -14.28 13.64
CA PHE A 96 -3.98 -15.60 13.66
C PHE A 96 -4.63 -15.98 15.00
N GLN A 97 -4.32 -15.32 16.11
CA GLN A 97 -4.64 -15.84 17.45
C GLN A 97 -5.55 -14.91 18.28
N MET A 98 -5.53 -13.61 17.98
CA MET A 98 -6.28 -12.61 18.72
C MET A 98 -7.80 -12.90 18.70
N ASP A 99 -8.42 -12.91 19.88
CA ASP A 99 -9.87 -13.06 19.99
C ASP A 99 -10.58 -11.71 19.79
N LEU A 100 -11.11 -11.53 18.58
CA LEU A 100 -11.80 -10.31 18.15
C LEU A 100 -13.32 -10.37 18.36
N TYR A 101 -13.84 -11.44 18.96
CA TYR A 101 -15.29 -11.59 19.19
C TYR A 101 -15.86 -10.44 20.02
N LYS A 102 -15.21 -10.09 21.14
CA LYS A 102 -15.70 -9.02 22.03
C LYS A 102 -15.67 -7.64 21.37
N PRO A 103 -14.55 -7.19 20.77
CA PRO A 103 -14.52 -5.95 19.98
C PRO A 103 -15.62 -5.88 18.91
N LEU A 104 -15.76 -6.93 18.09
CA LEU A 104 -16.77 -6.97 17.05
C LEU A 104 -18.19 -6.92 17.63
N ALA A 105 -18.48 -7.67 18.70
CA ALA A 105 -19.79 -7.65 19.35
C ALA A 105 -20.17 -6.25 19.85
N VAL A 106 -19.21 -5.50 20.42
CA VAL A 106 -19.42 -4.10 20.83
C VAL A 106 -19.79 -3.23 19.62
N LYS A 107 -19.07 -3.37 18.50
CA LYS A 107 -19.38 -2.66 17.26
C LYS A 107 -20.79 -2.97 16.74
N LEU A 108 -21.17 -4.24 16.70
CA LEU A 108 -22.48 -4.68 16.21
C LEU A 108 -23.62 -4.17 17.11
N ASN A 109 -23.43 -4.14 18.43
CA ASN A 109 -24.40 -3.57 19.37
C ASN A 109 -24.60 -2.07 19.13
N HIS A 110 -23.53 -1.31 18.86
CA HIS A 110 -23.64 0.10 18.50
C HIS A 110 -24.43 0.32 17.19
N LEU A 111 -24.37 -0.63 16.26
CA LEU A 111 -25.13 -0.60 15.00
C LEU A 111 -26.58 -1.09 15.13
N GLN A 112 -27.04 -1.50 16.32
CA GLN A 112 -28.41 -1.97 16.60
C GLN A 112 -28.90 -3.11 15.67
N LEU A 113 -28.00 -4.01 15.26
CA LEU A 113 -28.36 -5.16 14.44
C LEU A 113 -29.17 -6.20 15.26
N LYS A 114 -30.13 -6.89 14.63
CA LYS A 114 -31.03 -7.85 15.31
C LYS A 114 -30.24 -9.02 15.94
N ASN A 115 -30.54 -9.32 17.22
CA ASN A 115 -29.79 -10.27 18.06
C ASN A 115 -29.72 -11.72 17.53
N ASP A 116 -30.75 -12.21 16.83
CA ASP A 116 -30.86 -13.64 16.48
C ASP A 116 -29.91 -14.06 15.34
N GLU A 117 -29.62 -13.19 14.37
CA GLU A 117 -28.63 -13.47 13.31
C GLU A 117 -27.18 -13.35 13.82
N MET A 118 -26.95 -12.52 14.84
CA MET A 118 -25.63 -12.20 15.40
C MET A 118 -25.04 -13.38 16.19
N SER A 119 -25.84 -14.04 17.02
CA SER A 119 -25.37 -15.15 17.87
C SER A 119 -24.91 -16.37 17.05
N ALA A 120 -25.66 -16.75 16.01
CA ALA A 120 -25.33 -17.88 15.15
C ALA A 120 -24.13 -17.61 14.21
N SER A 121 -23.91 -16.34 13.84
CA SER A 121 -22.83 -15.95 12.92
C SER A 121 -21.52 -15.64 13.62
N MET A 122 -21.48 -15.26 14.91
CA MET A 122 -20.22 -14.91 15.58
C MET A 122 -19.49 -16.11 16.21
N GLY A 123 -20.17 -17.21 16.54
CA GLY A 123 -19.54 -18.41 17.11
C GLY A 123 -18.59 -19.17 16.17
N ILE A 124 -18.29 -18.58 15.00
CA ILE A 124 -17.56 -19.18 13.88
C ILE A 124 -16.52 -18.21 13.30
N LEU A 125 -16.37 -17.03 13.93
CA LEU A 125 -15.37 -16.03 13.60
C LEU A 125 -13.97 -16.67 13.74
N PRO A 126 -13.19 -16.78 12.64
CA PRO A 126 -11.79 -17.15 12.75
C PRO A 126 -11.03 -16.10 13.56
N LYS A 127 -10.03 -16.54 14.32
CA LYS A 127 -9.21 -15.66 15.17
C LYS A 127 -8.27 -14.78 14.34
N GLY A 128 -7.75 -13.75 14.99
CA GLY A 128 -6.81 -12.81 14.39
C GLY A 128 -7.47 -11.84 13.40
N CYS A 129 -6.75 -10.78 13.07
CA CYS A 129 -7.25 -9.72 12.18
C CYS A 129 -7.50 -10.24 10.77
N ILE A 130 -6.66 -11.16 10.28
CA ILE A 130 -6.84 -11.81 8.97
C ILE A 130 -8.13 -12.65 8.99
N GLY A 131 -8.35 -13.39 10.07
CA GLY A 131 -9.55 -14.20 10.26
C GLY A 131 -10.83 -13.35 10.27
N GLU A 132 -10.79 -12.20 10.96
CA GLU A 132 -11.90 -11.26 10.96
C GLU A 132 -12.15 -10.64 9.58
N LEU A 133 -11.11 -10.21 8.85
CA LEU A 133 -11.28 -9.69 7.49
C LEU A 133 -11.94 -10.73 6.56
N PHE A 134 -11.50 -11.98 6.63
CA PHE A 134 -12.10 -13.08 5.88
C PHE A 134 -13.58 -13.26 6.26
N TYR A 135 -13.89 -13.21 7.55
CA TYR A 135 -15.25 -13.30 8.07
C TYR A 135 -16.15 -12.14 7.59
N LEU A 136 -15.70 -10.90 7.70
CA LEU A 136 -16.44 -9.70 7.31
C LEU A 136 -16.74 -9.71 5.80
N ARG A 137 -15.77 -10.12 4.98
CA ARG A 137 -15.92 -10.26 3.52
C ARG A 137 -17.01 -11.26 3.12
N HIS A 138 -17.14 -12.37 3.83
CA HIS A 138 -18.11 -13.42 3.51
C HIS A 138 -19.50 -13.17 4.10
N THR A 139 -19.56 -12.69 5.33
CA THR A 139 -20.83 -12.48 6.02
C THR A 139 -21.51 -11.18 5.60
N GLY A 140 -20.74 -10.14 5.30
CA GLY A 140 -21.26 -8.79 5.11
C GLY A 140 -22.00 -8.27 6.36
N ILE A 141 -21.67 -8.77 7.55
CA ILE A 141 -22.43 -8.52 8.77
C ILE A 141 -22.53 -7.03 9.11
N LEU A 142 -21.52 -6.23 8.73
CA LEU A 142 -21.50 -4.78 8.91
C LEU A 142 -22.38 -4.05 7.89
N ASN A 143 -22.49 -4.56 6.66
CA ASN A 143 -23.37 -4.01 5.61
C ASN A 143 -23.56 -5.03 4.47
N LYS A 144 -24.70 -5.73 4.47
CA LYS A 144 -24.98 -6.86 3.56
C LYS A 144 -24.90 -6.52 2.06
N ASN A 145 -25.14 -5.25 1.69
CA ASN A 145 -25.27 -4.84 0.28
C ASN A 145 -24.01 -4.18 -0.30
N ARG A 146 -23.07 -3.70 0.52
CA ARG A 146 -21.89 -2.96 0.04
C ARG A 146 -20.56 -3.33 0.69
N ALA A 147 -20.55 -4.03 1.83
CA ALA A 147 -19.31 -4.34 2.57
C ALA A 147 -18.72 -5.74 2.28
N ARG A 148 -19.28 -6.52 1.33
CA ARG A 148 -18.75 -7.85 0.99
C ARG A 148 -17.69 -7.86 -0.11
N HIS A 149 -17.64 -6.80 -0.91
CA HIS A 149 -16.92 -6.81 -2.19
C HIS A 149 -15.59 -6.04 -2.09
N PHE A 150 -14.67 -6.50 -1.24
CA PHE A 150 -13.32 -5.96 -1.15
C PHE A 150 -12.31 -7.10 -1.22
N LYS A 151 -11.11 -6.78 -1.72
CA LYS A 151 -9.97 -7.68 -1.80
C LYS A 151 -9.02 -7.43 -0.64
N VAL A 152 -8.39 -8.49 -0.14
CA VAL A 152 -7.34 -8.39 0.89
C VAL A 152 -6.04 -8.88 0.28
N MET A 153 -5.03 -8.01 0.23
CA MET A 153 -3.73 -8.24 -0.37
C MET A 153 -2.70 -8.48 0.73
N MET A 154 -1.85 -9.49 0.58
CA MET A 154 -0.76 -9.76 1.52
C MET A 154 0.41 -8.84 1.21
N ALA A 155 0.64 -7.80 2.01
CA ALA A 155 1.78 -6.90 1.81
C ALA A 155 3.05 -7.51 2.40
N VAL A 156 4.10 -7.59 1.58
CA VAL A 156 5.35 -8.27 1.90
C VAL A 156 6.49 -7.27 1.91
N GLY A 157 7.23 -7.21 3.02
CA GLY A 157 8.41 -6.37 3.16
C GLY A 157 8.16 -5.11 4.00
N GLY A 158 8.19 -3.96 3.35
CA GLY A 158 8.14 -2.63 3.95
C GLY A 158 9.48 -2.14 4.50
N TRP A 159 9.53 -0.86 4.86
CA TRP A 159 10.74 -0.16 5.31
C TRP A 159 11.58 -0.93 6.33
N SER A 160 10.98 -1.49 7.37
CA SER A 160 11.68 -2.20 8.44
C SER A 160 12.23 -3.58 8.03
N ASN A 161 11.79 -4.14 6.90
CA ASN A 161 12.27 -5.43 6.37
C ASN A 161 13.18 -5.28 5.14
N ARG A 162 13.42 -4.05 4.66
CA ARG A 162 14.14 -3.76 3.40
C ARG A 162 15.48 -4.48 3.24
N ASP A 163 16.25 -4.62 4.32
CA ASP A 163 17.60 -5.23 4.28
C ASP A 163 17.57 -6.76 4.07
N GLN A 164 16.39 -7.39 4.08
CA GLN A 164 16.23 -8.83 3.84
C GLN A 164 16.12 -9.17 2.36
N TRP A 165 15.58 -8.27 1.53
CA TRP A 165 15.46 -8.49 0.09
C TRP A 165 16.81 -8.78 -0.57
N PRO A 166 17.87 -7.95 -0.36
CA PRO A 166 19.16 -8.18 -1.03
C PRO A 166 19.84 -9.49 -0.61
N LYS A 167 19.53 -10.00 0.60
CA LYS A 167 20.04 -11.29 1.10
C LYS A 167 19.29 -12.48 0.47
N MET A 168 17.98 -12.31 0.27
CA MET A 168 17.10 -13.31 -0.34
C MET A 168 17.41 -13.47 -1.84
N VAL A 169 17.47 -12.37 -2.60
CA VAL A 169 17.59 -12.45 -4.07
C VAL A 169 18.94 -12.95 -4.59
N ARG A 170 19.98 -12.98 -3.74
CA ARG A 170 21.33 -13.42 -4.10
C ARG A 170 21.56 -14.94 -4.00
N ASP A 171 20.57 -15.73 -3.59
CA ASP A 171 20.62 -17.20 -3.64
C ASP A 171 19.37 -17.73 -4.37
N PRO A 172 19.51 -18.40 -5.51
CA PRO A 172 18.36 -18.94 -6.27
C PRO A 172 17.44 -19.85 -5.46
N ARG A 173 17.97 -20.60 -4.48
CA ARG A 173 17.16 -21.48 -3.62
C ARG A 173 16.29 -20.66 -2.66
N ARG A 174 16.80 -19.51 -2.18
CA ARG A 174 16.03 -18.59 -1.34
C ARG A 174 14.96 -17.88 -2.16
N VAL A 175 15.26 -17.51 -3.40
CA VAL A 175 14.27 -16.98 -4.33
C VAL A 175 13.15 -17.98 -4.53
N ASP A 176 13.47 -19.24 -4.85
CA ASP A 176 12.43 -20.26 -5.06
C ASP A 176 11.65 -20.56 -3.77
N LYS A 177 12.30 -20.58 -2.60
CA LYS A 177 11.59 -20.71 -1.31
C LYS A 177 10.67 -19.52 -1.05
N PHE A 178 11.11 -18.29 -1.36
CA PHE A 178 10.32 -17.08 -1.21
C PHE A 178 9.08 -17.12 -2.08
N ILE A 179 9.24 -17.38 -3.37
CA ILE A 179 8.10 -17.46 -4.31
C ILE A 179 7.07 -18.50 -3.85
N ASN A 180 7.53 -19.72 -3.52
CA ASN A 180 6.61 -20.79 -3.12
C ASN A 180 5.93 -20.48 -1.78
N SER A 181 6.68 -20.03 -0.77
CA SER A 181 6.12 -19.70 0.55
C SER A 181 5.17 -18.50 0.49
N SER A 182 5.46 -17.50 -0.33
CA SER A 182 4.57 -16.34 -0.50
C SER A 182 3.23 -16.73 -1.11
N VAL A 183 3.22 -17.52 -2.19
CA VAL A 183 1.96 -17.94 -2.83
C VAL A 183 1.19 -18.94 -1.95
N GLU A 184 1.88 -19.84 -1.26
CA GLU A 184 1.23 -20.75 -0.32
C GLU A 184 0.62 -20.03 0.88
N THR A 185 1.36 -19.11 1.51
CA THR A 185 0.89 -18.28 2.63
C THR A 185 -0.27 -17.39 2.21
N MET A 186 -0.17 -16.73 1.05
CA MET A 186 -1.26 -15.95 0.45
C MET A 186 -2.54 -16.79 0.39
N PHE A 187 -2.45 -17.98 -0.21
CA PHE A 187 -3.62 -18.83 -0.41
C PHE A 187 -4.16 -19.41 0.91
N ARG A 188 -3.27 -19.85 1.82
CA ARG A 188 -3.60 -20.43 3.12
C ARG A 188 -4.37 -19.47 4.02
N TYR A 189 -4.05 -18.18 3.96
CA TYR A 189 -4.66 -17.19 4.85
C TYR A 189 -5.78 -16.36 4.18
N GLY A 190 -6.18 -16.72 2.96
CA GLY A 190 -7.38 -16.16 2.35
C GLY A 190 -7.17 -14.82 1.63
N PHE A 191 -5.94 -14.51 1.22
CA PHE A 191 -5.58 -13.28 0.51
C PHE A 191 -5.87 -13.39 -0.99
N ASP A 192 -6.40 -12.32 -1.58
CA ASP A 192 -6.73 -12.19 -3.00
C ASP A 192 -5.50 -11.85 -3.87
N GLY A 193 -4.32 -11.74 -3.27
CA GLY A 193 -3.11 -11.36 -3.98
C GLY A 193 -1.94 -11.03 -3.07
N ILE A 194 -0.83 -10.63 -3.68
CA ILE A 194 0.40 -10.20 -3.02
C ILE A 194 0.67 -8.74 -3.38
N ASP A 195 1.05 -7.95 -2.40
CA ASP A 195 1.63 -6.62 -2.60
C ASP A 195 3.12 -6.68 -2.26
N LEU A 196 3.99 -6.32 -3.21
CA LEU A 196 5.44 -6.33 -3.02
C LEU A 196 5.93 -4.95 -2.61
N ASP A 197 6.58 -4.87 -1.45
CA ASP A 197 7.08 -3.62 -0.88
C ASP A 197 8.58 -3.71 -0.57
N TRP A 198 9.41 -3.51 -1.60
CA TRP A 198 10.87 -3.42 -1.48
C TRP A 198 11.31 -1.97 -1.50
N GLU A 199 11.75 -1.45 -0.35
CA GLU A 199 12.15 -0.05 -0.15
C GLU A 199 13.66 0.15 0.09
N PHE A 200 14.51 0.44 -0.90
CA PHE A 200 14.29 0.33 -2.34
C PHE A 200 15.45 -0.47 -2.95
N PRO A 201 15.25 -1.15 -4.09
CA PRO A 201 16.35 -1.77 -4.83
C PRO A 201 17.49 -0.79 -5.10
N GLN A 202 18.72 -1.27 -4.99
CA GLN A 202 19.91 -0.48 -5.30
C GLN A 202 20.09 -0.31 -6.82
N ASN A 203 20.74 0.77 -7.21
CA ASN A 203 21.16 1.01 -8.60
C ASN A 203 22.41 0.18 -8.95
N ASP A 204 22.35 -1.15 -8.79
CA ASP A 204 23.43 -2.09 -9.11
C ASP A 204 23.13 -2.93 -10.38
N GLY A 205 21.99 -2.68 -11.02
CA GLY A 205 21.45 -3.45 -12.13
C GLY A 205 20.98 -4.87 -11.77
N PHE A 206 21.49 -5.48 -10.70
CA PHE A 206 21.13 -6.82 -10.25
C PHE A 206 19.82 -6.83 -9.48
N GLU A 207 19.68 -6.00 -8.45
CA GLU A 207 18.49 -5.92 -7.61
C GLU A 207 17.23 -5.55 -8.42
N PRO A 208 17.25 -4.55 -9.33
CA PRO A 208 16.08 -4.22 -10.14
C PRO A 208 15.68 -5.35 -11.10
N ARG A 209 16.65 -6.07 -11.70
CA ARG A 209 16.37 -7.27 -12.51
C ARG A 209 15.76 -8.39 -11.69
N MET A 210 16.25 -8.60 -10.46
CA MET A 210 15.66 -9.59 -9.57
C MET A 210 14.24 -9.21 -9.15
N TYR A 211 13.93 -7.94 -8.95
CA TYR A 211 12.57 -7.52 -8.63
C TYR A 211 11.58 -7.84 -9.77
N LEU A 212 11.98 -7.61 -11.02
CA LEU A 212 11.24 -8.04 -12.21
C LEU A 212 11.03 -9.57 -12.25
N GLU A 213 12.09 -10.33 -11.97
CA GLU A 213 12.00 -11.79 -11.97
C GLU A 213 11.07 -12.32 -10.86
N LEU A 214 11.07 -11.68 -9.69
CA LEU A 214 10.13 -12.02 -8.61
C LEU A 214 8.68 -11.77 -9.05
N ALA A 215 8.38 -10.61 -9.62
CA ALA A 215 7.04 -10.29 -10.11
C ALA A 215 6.56 -11.31 -11.16
N ARG A 216 7.43 -11.64 -12.12
CA ARG A 216 7.15 -12.66 -13.15
C ARG A 216 6.89 -14.04 -12.55
N LYS A 217 7.75 -14.50 -11.64
CA LYS A 217 7.63 -15.84 -11.02
C LYS A 217 6.38 -15.95 -10.13
N ILE A 218 6.01 -14.88 -9.42
CA ILE A 218 4.77 -14.85 -8.63
C ILE A 218 3.56 -14.96 -9.54
N LYS A 219 3.50 -14.17 -10.63
CA LYS A 219 2.36 -14.20 -11.54
C LYS A 219 2.18 -15.55 -12.23
N LEU A 220 3.29 -16.22 -12.60
CA LEU A 220 3.26 -17.61 -13.07
C LEU A 220 2.69 -18.58 -12.03
N LYS A 221 3.05 -18.42 -10.76
CA LYS A 221 2.51 -19.25 -9.68
C LYS A 221 1.02 -18.98 -9.40
N PHE A 222 0.55 -17.76 -9.63
CA PHE A 222 -0.88 -17.47 -9.63
C PHE A 222 -1.60 -18.21 -10.76
N ASP A 223 -1.09 -18.15 -11.99
CA ASP A 223 -1.67 -18.87 -13.12
C ASP A 223 -1.73 -20.39 -12.85
N GLU A 224 -0.65 -20.98 -12.32
CA GLU A 224 -0.63 -22.41 -11.94
C GLU A 224 -1.70 -22.76 -10.89
N LEU A 225 -1.84 -21.92 -9.85
CA LEU A 225 -2.81 -22.13 -8.78
C LEU A 225 -4.24 -21.99 -9.28
N GLU A 226 -4.49 -20.98 -10.11
CA GLU A 226 -5.77 -20.70 -10.73
C GLU A 226 -6.22 -21.80 -11.69
N ASP A 227 -5.32 -22.30 -12.54
CA ASP A 227 -5.62 -23.39 -13.47
C ASP A 227 -6.01 -24.68 -12.71
N VAL A 228 -5.41 -24.92 -11.53
CA VAL A 228 -5.79 -26.04 -10.65
C VAL A 228 -7.16 -25.82 -10.00
N ILE A 229 -7.44 -24.62 -9.48
CA ILE A 229 -8.72 -24.31 -8.81
C ILE A 229 -9.89 -24.37 -9.79
N PHE A 230 -9.72 -23.80 -10.98
CA PHE A 230 -10.79 -23.58 -11.94
C PHE A 230 -10.77 -24.54 -13.14
N ALA A 231 -9.85 -25.52 -13.15
CA ALA A 231 -9.73 -26.52 -14.20
C ALA A 231 -9.71 -25.93 -15.63
N GLY A 232 -9.06 -24.77 -15.80
CA GLY A 232 -8.98 -24.05 -17.08
C GLY A 232 -10.26 -23.32 -17.51
N GLU A 233 -11.25 -23.10 -16.62
CA GLU A 233 -12.43 -22.27 -16.88
C GLU A 233 -12.01 -20.92 -17.50
N PRO A 234 -12.54 -20.51 -18.66
CA PRO A 234 -12.24 -19.18 -19.18
C PRO A 234 -12.93 -18.10 -18.32
N ASN A 235 -12.25 -16.98 -18.07
CA ASN A 235 -12.78 -15.80 -17.35
C ASN A 235 -13.11 -16.03 -15.86
N HIS A 236 -12.37 -16.89 -15.17
CA HIS A 236 -12.44 -16.99 -13.71
C HIS A 236 -11.82 -15.76 -13.00
N PRO A 237 -12.15 -15.48 -11.72
CA PRO A 237 -11.49 -14.42 -10.93
C PRO A 237 -9.97 -14.65 -10.83
N LYS A 238 -9.19 -13.58 -10.79
CA LYS A 238 -7.71 -13.62 -10.78
C LYS A 238 -7.13 -13.15 -9.45
N PHE A 239 -6.03 -13.78 -9.02
CA PHE A 239 -5.16 -13.24 -7.98
C PHE A 239 -4.42 -12.01 -8.52
N GLN A 240 -4.28 -11.01 -7.65
CA GLN A 240 -3.66 -9.76 -7.99
C GLN A 240 -2.22 -9.68 -7.48
N LEU A 241 -1.37 -9.01 -8.25
CA LEU A 241 -0.03 -8.62 -7.85
C LEU A 241 0.03 -7.09 -7.88
N SER A 242 0.22 -6.47 -6.73
CA SER A 242 0.46 -5.04 -6.63
C SER A 242 1.89 -4.75 -6.16
N MET A 243 2.31 -3.50 -6.33
CA MET A 243 3.62 -3.04 -5.90
C MET A 243 3.52 -1.68 -5.22
N ALA A 244 3.96 -1.60 -3.96
CA ALA A 244 4.30 -0.35 -3.32
C ALA A 244 5.55 0.24 -4.01
N THR A 245 5.40 1.42 -4.60
CA THR A 245 6.39 1.98 -5.54
C THR A 245 6.84 3.35 -5.08
N PRO A 246 8.16 3.66 -5.12
CA PRO A 246 8.65 4.98 -4.74
C PRO A 246 8.03 6.08 -5.60
N ALA A 247 7.89 7.27 -5.02
CA ALA A 247 7.48 8.47 -5.76
C ALA A 247 8.64 9.48 -5.95
N PHE A 248 9.88 8.97 -6.03
CA PHE A 248 11.08 9.78 -6.22
C PHE A 248 11.70 9.47 -7.58
N LYS A 249 12.06 10.50 -8.35
CA LYS A 249 12.56 10.31 -9.73
C LYS A 249 13.83 9.45 -9.78
N ASP A 250 14.75 9.66 -8.85
CA ASP A 250 15.99 8.88 -8.74
C ASP A 250 15.70 7.39 -8.48
N LYS A 251 14.72 7.07 -7.62
CA LYS A 251 14.31 5.70 -7.33
C LYS A 251 13.52 5.05 -8.46
N LEU A 252 12.61 5.79 -9.09
CA LEU A 252 11.84 5.31 -10.24
C LEU A 252 12.77 4.94 -11.40
N SER A 253 13.82 5.74 -11.64
CA SER A 253 14.79 5.50 -12.71
C SER A 253 15.65 4.25 -12.52
N VAL A 254 15.66 3.66 -11.32
CA VAL A 254 16.37 2.41 -11.01
C VAL A 254 15.55 1.17 -11.43
N LEU A 255 14.22 1.27 -11.43
CA LEU A 255 13.33 0.13 -11.65
C LEU A 255 13.05 -0.09 -13.15
N PRO A 256 12.98 -1.36 -13.63
CA PRO A 256 12.53 -1.68 -14.98
C PRO A 256 10.99 -1.59 -15.09
N ILE A 257 10.45 -0.38 -14.90
CA ILE A 257 9.00 -0.14 -14.72
C ILE A 257 8.19 -0.64 -15.91
N LYS A 258 8.65 -0.37 -17.14
CA LYS A 258 7.96 -0.79 -18.37
C LYS A 258 7.85 -2.32 -18.45
N GLU A 259 8.90 -3.03 -18.05
CA GLU A 259 8.91 -4.48 -18.05
C GLU A 259 8.06 -5.07 -16.91
N LEU A 260 8.12 -4.44 -15.73
CA LEU A 260 7.33 -4.79 -14.54
C LEU A 260 5.83 -4.61 -14.79
N ASP A 261 5.43 -3.59 -15.53
CA ASP A 261 4.03 -3.26 -15.79
C ASP A 261 3.27 -4.41 -16.47
N ARG A 262 3.96 -5.34 -17.13
CA ARG A 262 3.34 -6.56 -17.70
C ARG A 262 2.81 -7.53 -16.64
N TYR A 263 3.25 -7.42 -15.39
CA TYR A 263 2.93 -8.35 -14.30
C TYR A 263 2.17 -7.70 -13.14
N ILE A 264 2.41 -6.41 -12.91
CA ILE A 264 1.79 -5.65 -11.82
C ILE A 264 0.39 -5.22 -12.25
N ASP A 265 -0.64 -5.57 -11.49
CA ASP A 265 -2.02 -5.15 -11.74
C ASP A 265 -2.27 -3.73 -11.19
N VAL A 266 -1.68 -3.39 -10.04
CA VAL A 266 -1.84 -2.09 -9.37
C VAL A 266 -0.49 -1.56 -8.87
N TRP A 267 -0.16 -0.33 -9.28
CA TRP A 267 0.99 0.44 -8.82
C TRP A 267 0.56 1.38 -7.69
N ASN A 268 0.86 1.00 -6.44
CA ASN A 268 0.63 1.81 -5.26
C ASN A 268 1.76 2.83 -5.10
N MET A 269 1.60 4.01 -5.69
CA MET A 269 2.62 5.08 -5.64
C MET A 269 2.68 5.69 -4.25
N MET A 270 3.79 5.50 -3.55
CA MET A 270 4.05 6.04 -2.21
C MET A 270 4.38 7.53 -2.26
N THR A 271 3.40 8.34 -2.64
CA THR A 271 3.50 9.79 -2.85
C THR A 271 3.47 10.57 -1.54
N TYR A 272 4.29 10.14 -0.59
CA TYR A 272 4.48 10.69 0.73
C TYR A 272 5.93 10.50 1.19
N ASP A 273 6.27 11.02 2.36
CA ASP A 273 7.63 11.03 2.92
C ASP A 273 8.67 11.77 2.09
N TYR A 274 8.23 12.78 1.35
CA TYR A 274 9.14 13.72 0.68
C TYR A 274 10.02 14.51 1.65
N HIS A 275 9.53 14.77 2.86
CA HIS A 275 10.22 15.52 3.90
C HIS A 275 10.06 14.84 5.28
N GLY A 276 11.10 14.89 6.09
CA GLY A 276 11.14 14.23 7.40
C GLY A 276 12.45 14.50 8.14
N GLU A 277 12.80 13.64 9.09
CA GLU A 277 14.01 13.79 9.94
C GLU A 277 15.31 13.90 9.14
N TRP A 278 15.35 13.25 7.97
CA TRP A 278 16.46 13.24 7.02
C TRP A 278 16.61 14.55 6.20
N SER A 279 15.65 15.46 6.27
CA SER A 279 15.67 16.73 5.54
C SER A 279 16.57 17.76 6.24
N SER A 280 17.17 18.68 5.49
CA SER A 280 17.93 19.81 6.10
C SER A 280 17.03 20.97 6.56
N VAL A 281 15.84 21.08 5.98
CA VAL A 281 14.83 22.11 6.25
C VAL A 281 13.45 21.47 6.36
N THR A 282 12.52 22.17 6.99
CA THR A 282 11.11 21.77 7.07
C THR A 282 10.46 21.72 5.68
N GLY A 283 9.51 20.80 5.48
CA GLY A 283 8.74 20.70 4.24
C GLY A 283 7.47 19.88 4.40
N TYR A 284 6.58 19.95 3.40
CA TYR A 284 5.41 19.07 3.33
C TYR A 284 5.86 17.69 2.89
N HIS A 285 5.41 16.63 3.55
CA HIS A 285 5.85 15.28 3.20
C HIS A 285 4.91 14.57 2.22
N SER A 286 3.69 15.07 2.02
CA SER A 286 2.64 14.45 1.18
C SER A 286 2.00 15.48 0.24
N ASN A 287 2.76 16.43 -0.29
CA ASN A 287 2.25 17.45 -1.21
C ASN A 287 1.97 16.88 -2.61
N LEU A 288 0.90 17.38 -3.26
CA LEU A 288 0.59 17.03 -4.65
C LEU A 288 1.49 17.78 -5.63
N TYR A 289 1.78 19.04 -5.34
CA TYR A 289 2.60 19.92 -6.17
C TYR A 289 3.75 20.49 -5.35
N ASP A 290 4.82 20.94 -6.01
CA ASP A 290 5.97 21.61 -5.40
C ASP A 290 5.77 23.14 -5.23
N GLY A 291 4.55 23.62 -5.46
CA GLY A 291 4.14 25.02 -5.37
C GLY A 291 4.61 25.87 -6.55
N ALA A 292 4.61 27.20 -6.40
CA ALA A 292 5.05 28.12 -7.46
C ALA A 292 6.58 28.29 -7.54
N ALA A 293 7.33 27.80 -6.54
CA ALA A 293 8.77 27.97 -6.43
C ALA A 293 9.44 26.61 -6.27
N LYS A 294 10.44 26.33 -7.14
CA LYS A 294 11.23 25.10 -7.09
C LYS A 294 11.81 24.89 -5.69
N VAL A 295 11.31 23.88 -4.98
CA VAL A 295 11.89 23.43 -3.70
C VAL A 295 12.90 22.35 -4.03
N TYR A 296 14.18 22.66 -3.90
CA TYR A 296 15.23 21.65 -4.06
C TYR A 296 15.24 20.74 -2.84
N SER A 297 15.28 19.42 -3.05
CA SER A 297 15.67 18.51 -1.98
C SER A 297 17.08 18.89 -1.50
N GLN A 298 17.27 18.86 -0.20
CA GLN A 298 18.58 18.99 0.43
C GLN A 298 18.92 17.71 1.18
N TYR A 299 18.56 16.56 0.60
CA TYR A 299 19.00 15.28 1.11
C TYR A 299 20.52 15.15 0.91
N LYS A 300 21.20 14.61 1.91
CA LYS A 300 22.46 13.89 1.69
C LYS A 300 22.13 12.42 1.44
N HIS A 301 21.69 12.07 0.24
CA HIS A 301 22.00 10.75 -0.29
C HIS A 301 23.37 10.86 -0.97
N ASP A 302 24.26 9.90 -0.72
CA ASP A 302 25.58 9.82 -1.37
C ASP A 302 25.41 9.59 -2.89
N SER A 303 25.11 10.65 -3.64
CA SER A 303 25.37 10.84 -5.08
C SER A 303 24.73 12.16 -5.52
N GLY A 304 25.55 13.12 -5.95
CA GLY A 304 25.13 14.50 -6.23
C GLY A 304 24.31 14.68 -7.51
N SER A 305 22.98 14.62 -7.40
CA SER A 305 22.06 15.20 -8.36
C SER A 305 21.18 16.25 -7.69
N ASP A 306 20.92 17.35 -8.39
CA ASP A 306 19.97 18.39 -8.00
C ASP A 306 18.55 17.80 -8.02
N ASP A 307 18.01 17.49 -6.84
CA ASP A 307 16.67 16.89 -6.73
C ASP A 307 15.58 17.98 -6.88
N GLU A 308 15.13 18.20 -8.11
CA GLU A 308 13.82 18.78 -8.42
C GLU A 308 12.72 17.69 -8.39
N GLY A 309 11.49 18.02 -7.97
CA GLY A 309 10.32 17.14 -8.12
C GLY A 309 9.93 16.28 -6.92
N LEU A 310 10.09 16.78 -5.70
CA LEU A 310 9.54 16.17 -4.48
C LEU A 310 8.03 16.43 -4.33
N ASP A 311 7.24 15.90 -5.26
CA ASP A 311 5.80 16.06 -5.30
C ASP A 311 5.13 14.91 -6.05
N ALA A 312 3.87 14.63 -5.71
CA ALA A 312 3.14 13.52 -6.32
C ALA A 312 2.89 13.70 -7.82
N ASN A 313 2.68 14.94 -8.29
CA ASN A 313 2.39 15.22 -9.69
C ASN A 313 3.58 14.85 -10.60
N SER A 314 4.80 15.23 -10.23
CA SER A 314 6.04 14.88 -10.93
C SER A 314 6.25 13.37 -11.03
N ALA A 315 6.03 12.63 -9.92
CA ALA A 315 6.16 11.18 -9.89
C ALA A 315 5.11 10.47 -10.79
N ILE A 316 3.85 10.92 -10.72
CA ILE A 316 2.75 10.38 -11.54
C ILE A 316 3.01 10.65 -13.03
N HIS A 317 3.46 11.86 -13.38
CA HIS A 317 3.84 12.17 -14.76
C HIS A 317 5.00 11.31 -15.26
N SER A 318 5.99 11.00 -14.42
CA SER A 318 7.09 10.11 -14.78
C SER A 318 6.58 8.71 -15.12
N MET A 319 5.71 8.14 -14.28
CA MET A 319 5.09 6.82 -14.52
C MET A 319 4.33 6.75 -15.85
N ILE A 320 3.52 7.76 -16.14
CA ILE A 320 2.66 7.77 -17.34
C ILE A 320 3.46 8.12 -18.60
N ASN A 321 4.20 9.23 -18.57
CA ASN A 321 4.79 9.82 -19.77
C ASN A 321 6.17 9.26 -20.10
N GLU A 322 6.99 8.97 -19.09
CA GLU A 322 8.36 8.49 -19.28
C GLU A 322 8.40 6.96 -19.33
N PHE A 323 7.71 6.28 -18.41
CA PHE A 323 7.71 4.81 -18.33
C PHE A 323 6.57 4.12 -19.08
N GLY A 324 5.54 4.86 -19.49
CA GLY A 324 4.43 4.35 -20.31
C GLY A 324 3.45 3.45 -19.55
N VAL A 325 3.35 3.60 -18.23
CA VAL A 325 2.39 2.86 -17.41
C VAL A 325 0.97 3.36 -17.70
N ASP A 326 0.03 2.43 -17.87
CA ASP A 326 -1.39 2.78 -17.98
C ASP A 326 -1.84 3.47 -16.69
N SER A 327 -2.32 4.71 -16.82
CA SER A 327 -2.78 5.52 -15.68
C SER A 327 -3.84 4.79 -14.85
N ARG A 328 -4.66 3.94 -15.45
CA ARG A 328 -5.71 3.15 -14.76
C ARG A 328 -5.17 2.08 -13.83
N LYS A 329 -3.88 1.77 -13.90
CA LYS A 329 -3.19 0.85 -12.97
C LYS A 329 -2.52 1.59 -11.81
N ILE A 330 -2.44 2.92 -11.88
CA ILE A 330 -1.76 3.74 -10.87
C ILE A 330 -2.76 4.18 -9.80
N THR A 331 -2.42 3.98 -8.54
CA THR A 331 -3.14 4.54 -7.39
C THR A 331 -2.29 5.60 -6.69
N LEU A 332 -2.91 6.74 -6.38
CA LEU A 332 -2.26 7.84 -5.67
C LEU A 332 -2.19 7.55 -4.16
N GLY A 333 -1.00 7.54 -3.59
CA GLY A 333 -0.79 7.38 -2.15
C GLY A 333 -1.09 8.66 -1.35
N MET A 334 -1.76 8.49 -0.23
CA MET A 334 -2.06 9.55 0.73
C MET A 334 -1.62 9.13 2.13
N ALA A 335 -1.16 10.10 2.92
CA ALA A 335 -0.66 9.86 4.26
C ALA A 335 -1.76 10.12 5.28
N ALA A 336 -2.19 9.09 6.02
CA ALA A 336 -3.02 9.24 7.21
C ALA A 336 -2.17 9.60 8.46
N TYR A 337 -1.08 10.31 8.24
CA TYR A 337 -0.12 10.75 9.24
C TYR A 337 0.54 12.05 8.77
N GLY A 338 1.26 12.71 9.67
CA GLY A 338 2.07 13.88 9.43
C GLY A 338 3.52 13.69 9.86
N ARG A 339 4.41 14.49 9.26
CA ARG A 339 5.82 14.60 9.64
C ARG A 339 6.07 15.91 10.39
N GLY A 340 6.61 15.81 11.60
CA GLY A 340 6.76 16.89 12.56
C GLY A 340 8.20 17.32 12.80
N PHE A 341 8.45 18.62 12.74
CA PHE A 341 9.74 19.27 12.94
C PHE A 341 9.69 20.17 14.17
N THR A 342 10.67 20.07 15.07
CA THR A 342 10.72 20.85 16.31
C THR A 342 11.76 21.97 16.25
N HIS A 343 11.63 22.94 17.16
CA HIS A 343 12.53 24.08 17.26
C HIS A 343 12.68 24.85 15.95
N VAL A 344 11.59 24.95 15.18
CA VAL A 344 11.57 25.62 13.88
C VAL A 344 11.86 27.12 14.05
N LYS A 345 12.81 27.63 13.27
CA LYS A 345 13.18 29.05 13.27
C LYS A 345 12.15 29.88 12.47
N ALA A 346 11.01 30.17 13.10
CA ALA A 346 9.95 31.02 12.56
C ALA A 346 9.80 32.33 13.35
N SER A 347 9.48 33.43 12.65
CA SER A 347 9.14 34.70 13.28
C SER A 347 7.71 34.67 13.87
N SER A 348 7.37 35.61 14.75
CA SER A 348 6.05 35.62 15.41
C SER A 348 4.88 35.84 14.45
N ASN A 349 5.13 36.49 13.31
CA ASN A 349 4.12 36.81 12.28
C ASN A 349 4.28 35.92 11.03
N GLU A 350 5.10 34.86 11.12
CA GLU A 350 5.32 33.93 10.02
C GLU A 350 4.01 33.20 9.67
N LYS A 351 3.76 33.05 8.37
CA LYS A 351 2.62 32.27 7.84
C LYS A 351 3.03 31.06 7.02
N LYS A 352 4.32 30.96 6.69
CA LYS A 352 4.90 29.87 5.91
C LYS A 352 6.00 29.19 6.71
N PHE A 353 5.80 27.92 7.04
CA PHE A 353 6.67 27.16 7.94
C PHE A 353 7.52 26.11 7.24
N ILE A 354 7.43 26.00 5.91
CA ILE A 354 8.33 25.21 5.07
C ILE A 354 9.61 25.99 4.72
N ASN A 355 10.66 25.28 4.34
CA ASN A 355 12.00 25.81 4.06
C ASN A 355 12.58 26.61 5.24
N LYS A 356 12.36 26.11 6.47
CA LYS A 356 12.92 26.68 7.69
C LYS A 356 13.92 25.73 8.30
N ASN A 357 14.95 26.29 8.92
CA ASN A 357 15.85 25.54 9.78
C ASN A 357 15.09 25.03 11.01
N PHE A 358 15.36 23.79 11.39
CA PHE A 358 14.79 23.12 12.55
C PHE A 358 15.90 22.41 13.34
N HIS A 359 15.61 21.99 14.58
CA HIS A 359 16.54 21.21 15.39
C HIS A 359 15.80 20.05 16.05
N GLY A 360 15.77 18.92 15.36
CA GLY A 360 15.07 17.71 15.79
C GLY A 360 13.66 17.58 15.22
N VAL A 361 13.08 16.39 15.38
CA VAL A 361 11.72 16.07 14.97
C VAL A 361 10.86 15.78 16.20
N GLY A 362 9.54 15.87 16.04
CA GLY A 362 8.59 15.66 17.12
C GLY A 362 7.41 14.86 16.61
N GLY A 363 6.98 13.86 17.37
CA GLY A 363 5.91 12.93 17.02
C GLY A 363 5.20 12.46 18.29
N ALA A 364 3.95 12.02 18.14
CA ALA A 364 3.20 11.35 19.22
C ALA A 364 2.94 9.87 18.91
N SER A 365 3.43 9.37 17.76
CA SER A 365 3.25 7.98 17.36
C SER A 365 4.42 7.14 17.89
N GLU A 366 4.11 6.05 18.59
CA GLU A 366 5.12 5.10 19.05
C GLU A 366 5.78 4.40 17.84
N GLY A 367 7.10 4.19 17.94
CA GLY A 367 7.88 3.43 16.95
C GLY A 367 8.49 4.25 15.81
N GLU A 368 8.06 5.51 15.60
CA GLU A 368 8.57 6.32 14.49
C GLU A 368 8.77 7.80 14.87
N SER A 369 10.03 8.20 14.93
CA SER A 369 10.44 9.56 15.28
C SER A 369 9.84 10.57 14.29
N GLY A 370 9.30 11.67 14.82
CA GLY A 370 8.71 12.73 13.99
C GLY A 370 7.33 12.42 13.39
N MET A 371 6.70 11.28 13.70
CA MET A 371 5.39 10.94 13.13
C MET A 371 4.20 11.29 14.05
N TRP A 372 3.16 11.86 13.47
CA TRP A 372 1.86 12.09 14.10
C TRP A 372 0.77 11.36 13.31
N LEU A 373 -0.06 10.54 13.94
CA LEU A 373 -1.25 10.04 13.25
C LEU A 373 -2.19 11.21 12.96
N TYR A 374 -2.86 11.17 11.80
CA TYR A 374 -3.75 12.26 11.39
C TYR A 374 -4.90 12.48 12.40
N ASN A 375 -5.42 11.41 13.00
CA ASN A 375 -6.44 11.49 14.05
C ASN A 375 -5.95 12.13 15.37
N GLN A 376 -4.65 12.39 15.52
CA GLN A 376 -4.05 13.16 16.62
C GLN A 376 -3.83 14.63 16.25
N LEU A 377 -4.06 15.01 15.00
CA LEU A 377 -3.81 16.33 14.45
C LEU A 377 -5.11 17.14 14.29
N PRO A 378 -5.04 18.48 14.40
CA PRO A 378 -3.84 19.29 14.66
C PRO A 378 -3.34 19.16 16.12
N ILE A 379 -2.07 19.53 16.37
CA ILE A 379 -1.50 19.56 17.74
C ILE A 379 -2.44 20.37 18.64
N LYS A 380 -2.76 19.86 19.83
CA LYS A 380 -3.68 20.52 20.77
C LYS A 380 -3.28 21.97 21.04
N GLY A 381 -4.15 22.91 20.68
CA GLY A 381 -3.92 24.35 20.85
C GLY A 381 -3.29 25.05 19.66
N SER A 382 -2.90 24.30 18.61
CA SER A 382 -2.60 24.83 17.29
C SER A 382 -3.84 24.84 16.40
N LYS A 383 -3.72 25.44 15.21
CA LYS A 383 -4.78 25.48 14.20
C LYS A 383 -4.31 24.73 12.95
N GLU A 384 -5.22 23.97 12.35
CA GLU A 384 -5.01 23.39 11.03
C GLU A 384 -5.17 24.46 9.93
N GLU A 385 -4.24 24.44 8.99
CA GLU A 385 -4.20 25.30 7.81
C GLU A 385 -4.00 24.45 6.56
N TYR A 386 -4.46 24.95 5.42
CA TYR A 386 -4.37 24.29 4.12
C TYR A 386 -3.63 25.22 3.14
N ASP A 387 -2.57 24.71 2.53
CA ASP A 387 -1.82 25.38 1.48
C ASP A 387 -2.31 24.88 0.11
N PRO A 388 -3.08 25.69 -0.64
CA PRO A 388 -3.63 25.29 -1.93
C PRO A 388 -2.59 25.20 -3.04
N ASP A 389 -1.43 25.86 -2.91
CA ASP A 389 -0.38 25.83 -3.94
C ASP A 389 0.33 24.48 -3.95
N TYR A 390 0.45 23.85 -2.77
CA TYR A 390 1.06 22.52 -2.60
C TYR A 390 0.03 21.39 -2.51
N VAL A 391 -1.24 21.73 -2.22
CA VAL A 391 -2.30 20.78 -1.84
C VAL A 391 -1.83 19.93 -0.66
N SER A 392 -1.48 20.62 0.43
CA SER A 392 -1.05 20.01 1.69
C SER A 392 -1.62 20.78 2.86
N ALA A 393 -1.93 20.09 3.95
CA ALA A 393 -2.28 20.72 5.21
C ALA A 393 -1.09 20.80 6.15
N PHE A 394 -1.21 21.65 7.17
CA PHE A 394 -0.27 21.71 8.27
C PHE A 394 -0.88 22.31 9.52
N CYS A 395 -0.16 22.18 10.63
CA CYS A 395 -0.37 22.98 11.82
C CYS A 395 0.98 23.44 12.40
N PHE A 396 0.98 24.60 13.05
CA PHE A 396 2.14 25.10 13.79
C PHE A 396 1.79 25.40 15.24
N ASP A 397 2.47 24.76 16.19
CA ASP A 397 2.39 25.14 17.60
C ASP A 397 3.47 26.19 17.92
N HIS A 398 3.04 27.44 18.11
CA HIS A 398 3.93 28.53 18.47
C HIS A 398 4.63 28.37 19.83
N LYS A 399 4.09 27.56 20.75
CA LYS A 399 4.69 27.35 22.08
C LYS A 399 5.92 26.46 21.99
N THR A 400 5.78 25.30 21.35
CA THR A 400 6.89 24.34 21.16
C THR A 400 7.71 24.61 19.91
N LYS A 401 7.25 25.53 19.05
CA LYS A 401 7.80 25.78 17.70
C LYS A 401 7.83 24.51 16.86
N THR A 402 6.74 23.76 16.92
CA THR A 402 6.57 22.49 16.20
C THR A 402 5.71 22.71 14.97
N PHE A 403 6.27 22.40 13.79
CA PHE A 403 5.56 22.37 12.52
C PHE A 403 5.24 20.91 12.16
N VAL A 404 4.01 20.62 11.75
CA VAL A 404 3.64 19.30 11.22
C VAL A 404 2.93 19.50 9.88
N GLY A 405 3.46 18.91 8.82
CA GLY A 405 2.81 18.83 7.50
C GLY A 405 2.14 17.47 7.32
N TYR A 406 0.94 17.45 6.70
CA TYR A 406 0.10 16.24 6.56
C TYR A 406 -1.01 16.42 5.50
N ASP A 407 -1.73 15.34 5.17
CA ASP A 407 -2.99 15.39 4.43
C ASP A 407 -4.19 15.64 5.35
N ASN A 408 -5.07 16.59 4.99
CA ASN A 408 -6.39 16.77 5.58
C ASN A 408 -7.53 16.57 4.57
N VAL A 409 -8.77 16.74 5.02
CA VAL A 409 -9.98 16.58 4.20
C VAL A 409 -9.95 17.41 2.91
N GLU A 410 -9.47 18.65 2.96
CA GLU A 410 -9.38 19.58 1.85
C GLU A 410 -8.34 19.11 0.82
N SER A 411 -7.13 18.77 1.27
CA SER A 411 -6.08 18.22 0.41
C SER A 411 -6.51 16.90 -0.24
N VAL A 412 -7.19 16.01 0.51
CA VAL A 412 -7.68 14.73 -0.01
C VAL A 412 -8.80 14.91 -1.04
N LYS A 413 -9.68 15.89 -0.87
CA LYS A 413 -10.69 16.24 -1.89
C LYS A 413 -10.02 16.73 -3.18
N ALA A 414 -8.99 17.56 -3.07
CA ALA A 414 -8.23 18.04 -4.22
C ALA A 414 -7.45 16.91 -4.91
N LYS A 415 -6.82 16.01 -4.14
CA LYS A 415 -6.16 14.80 -4.64
C LYS A 415 -7.15 13.83 -5.31
N ALA A 416 -8.37 13.70 -4.79
CA ALA A 416 -9.44 12.94 -5.44
C ALA A 416 -9.86 13.55 -6.79
N ASP A 417 -9.87 14.88 -6.92
CA ASP A 417 -10.08 15.54 -8.20
C ASP A 417 -8.93 15.31 -9.17
N TYR A 418 -7.69 15.37 -8.68
CA TYR A 418 -6.50 15.04 -9.45
C TYR A 418 -6.54 13.58 -9.98
N VAL A 419 -6.92 12.61 -9.16
CA VAL A 419 -7.12 11.20 -9.56
C VAL A 419 -8.06 11.11 -10.77
N LYS A 420 -9.18 11.84 -10.76
CA LYS A 420 -10.12 11.87 -11.89
C LYS A 420 -9.54 12.58 -13.11
N GLN A 421 -8.89 13.72 -12.91
CA GLN A 421 -8.32 14.54 -13.98
C GLN A 421 -7.22 13.79 -14.74
N MET A 422 -6.37 13.07 -14.02
CA MET A 422 -5.26 12.30 -14.58
C MET A 422 -5.66 10.90 -15.05
N GLY A 423 -6.94 10.53 -14.92
CA GLY A 423 -7.43 9.20 -15.30
C GLY A 423 -6.76 8.08 -14.52
N LEU A 424 -6.43 8.31 -13.25
CA LEU A 424 -5.78 7.31 -12.40
C LEU A 424 -6.75 6.18 -12.03
N GLY A 425 -6.21 5.03 -11.65
CA GLY A 425 -6.97 3.88 -11.18
C GLY A 425 -7.66 4.12 -9.84
N GLY A 426 -7.13 5.01 -9.00
CA GLY A 426 -7.70 5.31 -7.70
C GLY A 426 -6.71 5.95 -6.73
N GLY A 427 -6.91 5.69 -5.43
CA GLY A 427 -6.00 6.13 -4.37
C GLY A 427 -5.97 5.18 -3.19
N PHE A 428 -4.94 5.30 -2.34
CA PHE A 428 -4.81 4.51 -1.13
C PHE A 428 -4.21 5.30 0.05
N TRP A 429 -4.34 4.77 1.28
CA TRP A 429 -3.77 5.37 2.49
C TRP A 429 -2.75 4.48 3.18
N TRP A 430 -1.63 5.08 3.58
CA TRP A 430 -0.76 4.59 4.65
C TRP A 430 -0.98 5.47 5.91
N GLU A 431 -1.44 4.96 7.05
CA GLU A 431 -2.09 3.65 7.28
C GLU A 431 -3.46 3.85 7.94
N SER A 432 -4.31 2.83 7.89
CA SER A 432 -5.75 2.96 8.20
C SER A 432 -6.02 3.46 9.62
N CYS A 433 -5.23 3.05 10.61
CA CYS A 433 -5.40 3.50 12.00
C CYS A 433 -5.09 4.98 12.22
N GLY A 434 -4.48 5.65 11.24
CA GLY A 434 -4.26 7.09 11.25
C GLY A 434 -5.47 7.91 10.84
N ASP A 435 -6.42 7.34 10.09
CA ASP A 435 -7.65 8.03 9.69
C ASP A 435 -8.57 8.28 10.92
N ASN A 436 -9.44 9.28 10.82
CA ASN A 436 -10.42 9.59 11.84
C ASN A 436 -11.76 8.88 11.55
N HIS A 437 -11.87 7.63 12.01
CA HIS A 437 -13.07 6.81 11.83
C HIS A 437 -14.25 7.19 12.75
N VAL A 438 -13.98 8.02 13.77
CA VAL A 438 -14.98 8.42 14.77
C VAL A 438 -15.73 9.68 14.33
N ASP A 439 -15.02 10.64 13.72
CA ASP A 439 -15.59 11.85 13.13
C ASP A 439 -15.59 11.77 11.60
N PRO A 440 -16.74 11.46 10.96
CA PRO A 440 -16.84 11.40 9.50
C PRO A 440 -16.49 12.72 8.80
N GLY A 441 -16.60 13.86 9.49
CA GLY A 441 -16.21 15.17 8.99
C GLY A 441 -14.69 15.34 8.87
N ARG A 442 -13.91 14.51 9.57
CA ARG A 442 -12.45 14.46 9.51
C ARG A 442 -11.92 13.25 8.74
N SER A 443 -12.72 12.20 8.51
CA SER A 443 -12.27 11.00 7.79
C SER A 443 -11.77 11.30 6.37
N LEU A 444 -10.49 10.99 6.12
CA LEU A 444 -9.84 11.08 4.82
C LEU A 444 -10.46 10.09 3.82
N LEU A 445 -10.75 8.86 4.26
CA LEU A 445 -11.43 7.85 3.43
C LEU A 445 -12.80 8.36 2.96
N THR A 446 -13.57 8.96 3.87
CA THR A 446 -14.90 9.51 3.55
C THR A 446 -14.78 10.72 2.62
N ALA A 447 -13.81 11.61 2.86
CA ALA A 447 -13.55 12.77 2.01
C ALA A 447 -13.22 12.37 0.56
N PHE A 448 -12.33 11.39 0.38
CA PHE A 448 -11.94 10.89 -0.94
C PHE A 448 -13.09 10.21 -1.65
N THR A 449 -13.71 9.22 -1.01
CA THR A 449 -14.78 8.42 -1.61
C THR A 449 -16.02 9.24 -1.93
N GLY A 450 -16.34 10.24 -1.10
CA GLY A 450 -17.38 11.22 -1.40
C GLY A 450 -17.09 12.06 -2.65
N ARG A 451 -15.81 12.25 -3.01
CA ARG A 451 -15.38 13.05 -4.16
C ARG A 451 -15.18 12.24 -5.45
N ILE A 452 -14.68 11.00 -5.35
CA ILE A 452 -14.59 10.06 -6.49
C ILE A 452 -15.93 9.40 -6.85
N LYS A 453 -16.86 9.29 -5.87
CA LYS A 453 -18.24 8.79 -5.95
C LYS A 453 -18.41 7.29 -6.28
N THR A 454 -17.71 6.77 -7.29
CA THR A 454 -17.87 5.38 -7.74
C THR A 454 -16.63 4.57 -7.37
N ILE A 455 -16.79 3.61 -6.47
CA ILE A 455 -15.69 2.70 -6.07
C ILE A 455 -15.84 1.39 -6.85
N ALA A 456 -14.74 0.90 -7.40
CA ALA A 456 -14.68 -0.37 -8.12
C ALA A 456 -14.82 -1.53 -7.12
N LYS A 457 -16.04 -2.08 -7.02
CA LYS A 457 -16.41 -3.22 -6.16
C LYS A 457 -17.14 -4.32 -6.94
N ASN A 458 -16.99 -4.30 -8.26
CA ASN A 458 -17.61 -5.20 -9.24
C ASN A 458 -17.01 -6.62 -9.19
N GLU A 459 -15.72 -6.73 -8.89
CA GLU A 459 -15.05 -8.04 -8.78
C GLU A 459 -15.15 -8.61 -7.37
N ASN A 460 -15.71 -9.80 -7.28
CA ASN A 460 -15.71 -10.58 -6.05
C ASN A 460 -14.31 -11.12 -5.72
N SER A 461 -14.09 -11.36 -4.43
CA SER A 461 -12.95 -12.14 -3.98
C SER A 461 -12.99 -13.54 -4.59
N MET A 462 -11.81 -14.10 -4.87
CA MET A 462 -11.71 -15.48 -5.37
C MET A 462 -12.34 -16.47 -4.38
N TYR A 463 -12.35 -16.14 -3.09
CA TYR A 463 -12.90 -16.99 -2.02
C TYR A 463 -14.44 -16.98 -1.96
N HIS A 464 -15.12 -16.14 -2.76
CA HIS A 464 -16.57 -16.29 -2.95
C HIS A 464 -16.94 -17.43 -3.92
N ARG A 465 -15.96 -17.99 -4.62
CA ARG A 465 -16.17 -19.13 -5.53
C ARG A 465 -16.16 -20.45 -4.76
N PRO A 466 -17.19 -21.31 -4.88
CA PRO A 466 -17.21 -22.63 -4.26
C PRO A 466 -16.02 -23.52 -4.65
N GLU A 467 -15.51 -23.38 -5.87
CA GLU A 467 -14.33 -24.09 -6.38
C GLU A 467 -13.09 -23.80 -5.52
N THR A 468 -12.81 -22.51 -5.27
CA THR A 468 -11.73 -22.06 -4.39
C THR A 468 -11.86 -22.61 -2.98
N LEU A 469 -13.07 -22.55 -2.41
CA LEU A 469 -13.33 -23.02 -1.04
C LEU A 469 -13.16 -24.54 -0.91
N ARG A 470 -13.58 -25.31 -1.91
CA ARG A 470 -13.38 -26.77 -1.95
C ARG A 470 -11.91 -27.13 -2.10
N TYR A 471 -11.21 -26.48 -3.02
CA TYR A 471 -9.77 -26.71 -3.21
C TYR A 471 -8.97 -26.34 -1.96
N TYR A 472 -9.35 -25.27 -1.25
CA TYR A 472 -8.75 -24.95 0.05
C TYR A 472 -8.85 -26.11 1.05
N LEU A 473 -10.05 -26.68 1.22
CA LEU A 473 -10.26 -27.80 2.16
C LEU A 473 -9.57 -29.09 1.71
N GLU A 474 -9.47 -29.33 0.40
CA GLU A 474 -8.69 -30.44 -0.15
C GLU A 474 -7.19 -30.28 0.13
N LYS A 475 -6.66 -29.08 -0.10
CA LYS A 475 -5.22 -28.79 0.04
C LYS A 475 -4.77 -28.80 1.50
N PHE A 476 -5.55 -28.21 2.40
CA PHE A 476 -5.12 -27.98 3.79
C PHE A 476 -5.86 -28.83 4.83
N GLY A 477 -6.94 -29.52 4.45
CA GLY A 477 -7.75 -30.30 5.38
C GLY A 477 -8.74 -29.46 6.19
N GLN A 478 -9.43 -30.12 7.12
CA GLN A 478 -10.60 -29.55 7.83
C GLN A 478 -10.25 -28.81 9.13
N ASP A 479 -9.01 -28.94 9.61
CA ASP A 479 -8.54 -28.38 10.88
C ASP A 479 -7.62 -27.15 10.71
N GLU A 480 -7.41 -26.68 9.46
CA GLU A 480 -6.60 -25.50 9.17
C GLU A 480 -7.32 -24.18 9.54
N PHE A 481 -6.55 -23.09 9.63
CA PHE A 481 -6.97 -21.75 10.07
C PHE A 481 -8.38 -21.30 9.61
N LEU A 482 -8.69 -21.36 8.30
CA LEU A 482 -10.00 -20.96 7.77
C LEU A 482 -11.01 -22.10 7.66
N SER A 483 -10.58 -23.36 7.82
CA SER A 483 -11.36 -24.54 7.43
C SER A 483 -12.70 -24.63 8.16
N SER A 484 -12.71 -24.39 9.47
CA SER A 484 -13.94 -24.41 10.28
C SER A 484 -15.00 -23.42 9.78
N PHE A 485 -14.59 -22.24 9.31
CA PHE A 485 -15.50 -21.24 8.77
C PHE A 485 -15.91 -21.57 7.33
N ILE A 486 -14.98 -22.03 6.50
CA ILE A 486 -15.25 -22.45 5.11
C ILE A 486 -16.26 -23.60 5.06
N ILE A 487 -16.10 -24.62 5.91
CA ILE A 487 -17.06 -25.75 6.01
C ILE A 487 -18.47 -25.22 6.27
N LYS A 488 -18.63 -24.21 7.13
CA LYS A 488 -19.94 -23.62 7.42
C LYS A 488 -20.51 -22.79 6.27
N ILE A 489 -19.65 -22.14 5.47
CA ILE A 489 -20.10 -21.45 4.26
C ILE A 489 -20.67 -22.46 3.25
N ILE A 490 -19.96 -23.55 2.98
CA ILE A 490 -20.34 -24.51 1.93
C ILE A 490 -21.49 -25.45 2.33
N THR A 491 -21.75 -25.63 3.63
CA THR A 491 -22.80 -26.52 4.15
C THR A 491 -24.12 -25.82 4.43
N LYS A 492 -24.17 -24.48 4.39
CA LYS A 492 -25.43 -23.75 4.55
C LYS A 492 -26.35 -24.05 3.36
N PRO A 493 -27.58 -24.55 3.58
CA PRO A 493 -28.55 -24.68 2.50
C PRO A 493 -28.88 -23.29 1.94
N HIS A 494 -28.81 -23.17 0.61
CA HIS A 494 -29.10 -21.93 -0.14
C HIS A 494 -30.58 -21.53 -0.08
#